data_AF-A0A7W9ANR3-F1
#
_entry.id   AF-A0A7W9ANR3-F1
#
_cell.length_a   1.000
_cell.length_b   1.000
_cell.length_c   1.000
_cell.angle_alpha   90.00
_cell.angle_beta   90.00
_cell.angle_gamma   90.00
#
_symmetry.space_group_name_H-M   'P 1'
#
loop_
_entity.id
_entity.type
_entity.pdbx_description
1 polymer ?
#
loop_
_entity_poly.entity_id
_entity_poly.type
_entity_poly.pdbx_seq_one_letter_code
_entity_poly.pdbx_strand_id
1 'polypeptide(L)'
;MLDSIGNAISGAARGVADLAGRVFDASDARQSDTRDDVRSTGRDGVRPGRGDGPATPGESTITPSPGMPGYPTPPAAPSAGDGSGAHASEGASIADHINEAAFYRVADAADAMGLDNAARHMRHYLGNSGETLSIDPKAIRADIPAIREEIDASFETDVRAVAEAHVRANYTGEPMTFQVTTPWTSTYAGKELSQDWFFAVGGFSYAHTATVTVTPGANGAAQVSIDSDLHVFDRYNWDEGKGVDIGPLRIGDEQLGQLHQAGLAQEFEVRGSADGPSARFTVAP
;
A
#
# COMPACT_ATOMS: atom_id res chain seq x y z
N MET A 1 -39.31 9.86 26.30
CA MET A 1 -38.34 8.80 25.94
C MET A 1 -37.63 9.06 24.60
N LEU A 2 -38.20 9.85 23.68
CA LEU A 2 -37.56 10.22 22.41
C LEU A 2 -36.50 11.35 22.54
N ASP A 3 -36.63 12.24 23.52
CA ASP A 3 -35.69 13.37 23.72
C ASP A 3 -34.32 12.96 24.29
N SER A 4 -34.23 11.79 24.93
CA SER A 4 -32.97 11.28 25.49
C SER A 4 -32.07 10.63 24.44
N ILE A 5 -32.66 10.12 23.35
CA ILE A 5 -31.94 9.49 22.23
C ILE A 5 -31.38 10.58 21.31
N GLY A 6 -32.15 11.66 21.07
CA GLY A 6 -31.71 12.80 20.28
C GLY A 6 -30.51 13.55 20.86
N ASN A 7 -30.45 13.71 22.19
CA ASN A 7 -29.32 14.37 22.86
C ASN A 7 -28.06 13.50 22.91
N ALA A 8 -28.18 12.16 23.00
CA ALA A 8 -27.05 11.25 22.92
C ALA A 8 -26.41 11.22 21.52
N ILE A 9 -27.24 11.22 20.47
CA ILE A 9 -26.80 11.26 19.07
C ILE A 9 -26.14 12.61 18.72
N SER A 10 -26.68 13.73 19.23
CA SER A 10 -26.11 15.06 19.00
C SER A 10 -24.79 15.30 19.76
N GLY A 11 -24.63 14.68 20.93
CA GLY A 11 -23.37 14.67 21.69
C GLY A 11 -22.26 13.85 21.02
N ALA A 12 -22.60 12.67 20.50
CA ALA A 12 -21.68 11.83 19.75
C ALA A 12 -21.17 12.52 18.46
N ALA A 13 -22.06 13.16 17.70
CA ALA A 13 -21.69 13.85 16.46
C ALA A 13 -20.76 15.06 16.68
N ARG A 14 -20.94 15.84 17.76
CA ARG A 14 -20.01 16.93 18.13
C ARG A 14 -18.70 16.42 18.69
N GLY A 15 -18.75 15.31 19.43
CA GLY A 15 -17.56 14.59 19.88
C GLY A 15 -16.70 14.16 18.71
N VAL A 16 -17.27 13.57 17.66
CA VAL A 16 -16.55 13.05 16.48
C VAL A 16 -15.91 14.15 15.61
N ALA A 17 -16.53 15.32 15.47
CA ALA A 17 -15.93 16.44 14.73
C ALA A 17 -14.76 17.12 15.48
N ASP A 18 -14.88 17.28 16.80
CA ASP A 18 -13.81 17.75 17.68
C ASP A 18 -12.70 16.70 17.83
N LEU A 19 -13.08 15.43 17.78
CA LEU A 19 -12.17 14.30 17.74
C LEU A 19 -11.35 14.29 16.46
N ALA A 20 -11.98 14.41 15.28
CA ALA A 20 -11.30 14.53 13.99
C ALA A 20 -10.26 15.66 13.99
N GLY A 21 -10.58 16.84 14.55
CA GLY A 21 -9.61 17.93 14.67
C GLY A 21 -8.39 17.62 15.54
N ARG A 22 -8.55 16.81 16.60
CA ARG A 22 -7.46 16.44 17.53
C ARG A 22 -6.70 15.18 17.11
N VAL A 23 -7.38 14.32 16.34
CA VAL A 23 -6.96 13.03 15.79
C VAL A 23 -5.70 13.18 14.92
N PHE A 24 -5.64 14.24 14.12
CA PHE A 24 -4.51 14.46 13.22
C PHE A 24 -3.41 15.37 13.80
N ASP A 25 -3.57 15.88 15.02
CA ASP A 25 -2.63 16.78 15.71
C ASP A 25 -1.63 16.06 16.63
N ALA A 26 -1.83 14.76 16.95
CA ALA A 26 -0.99 14.02 17.90
C ALA A 26 -0.22 12.83 17.28
N SER A 27 1.04 12.72 17.66
CA SER A 27 2.05 11.76 17.21
C SER A 27 2.26 10.63 18.21
N ASP A 28 2.47 9.40 17.68
CA ASP A 28 3.35 8.30 18.15
C ASP A 28 2.69 6.90 18.31
N ALA A 29 3.55 5.87 18.16
CA ALA A 29 3.45 4.43 18.41
C ALA A 29 2.87 3.48 17.33
N ARG A 30 3.70 3.12 16.33
CA ARG A 30 3.56 1.87 15.54
C ARG A 30 4.89 1.23 15.13
N GLN A 31 5.91 1.26 15.99
CA GLN A 31 7.28 0.82 15.65
C GLN A 31 7.73 -0.45 16.38
N SER A 32 6.86 -1.45 16.53
CA SER A 32 7.19 -2.64 17.35
C SER A 32 7.16 -4.01 16.66
N ASP A 33 6.85 -4.15 15.36
CA ASP A 33 6.79 -5.52 14.78
C ASP A 33 7.52 -5.74 13.44
N THR A 34 8.30 -4.76 12.97
CA THR A 34 9.16 -4.89 11.77
C THR A 34 10.63 -4.60 12.06
N ARG A 35 11.04 -4.62 13.33
CA ARG A 35 12.40 -4.22 13.75
C ARG A 35 13.46 -5.33 13.76
N ASP A 36 13.17 -6.50 13.21
CA ASP A 36 14.24 -7.42 12.85
C ASP A 36 14.58 -7.17 11.38
N ASP A 37 15.70 -6.47 11.16
CA ASP A 37 16.44 -6.32 9.90
C ASP A 37 16.28 -5.05 9.02
N VAL A 38 16.17 -3.84 9.60
CA VAL A 38 16.70 -2.64 8.89
C VAL A 38 17.41 -1.68 9.83
N ARG A 39 18.74 -1.62 9.71
CA ARG A 39 19.62 -0.71 10.45
C ARG A 39 19.75 0.60 9.67
N SER A 40 18.94 1.61 10.01
CA SER A 40 19.08 2.97 9.46
C SER A 40 19.84 3.88 10.41
N THR A 41 20.97 4.43 9.95
CA THR A 41 21.75 5.46 10.65
C THR A 41 21.44 6.85 10.08
N GLY A 42 20.97 7.76 10.93
CA GLY A 42 21.46 9.14 11.00
C GLY A 42 20.98 10.18 9.97
N ARG A 43 19.96 10.95 10.37
CA ARG A 43 19.89 12.42 10.52
C ARG A 43 20.28 13.33 9.32
N ASP A 44 19.34 14.13 8.82
CA ASP A 44 19.23 15.60 9.05
C ASP A 44 18.06 16.20 8.28
N GLY A 45 17.39 17.16 8.91
CA GLY A 45 16.08 17.67 8.50
C GLY A 45 16.11 18.62 7.30
N VAL A 46 15.12 18.45 6.42
CA VAL A 46 14.67 19.46 5.46
C VAL A 46 13.15 19.37 5.37
N ARG A 47 12.46 20.50 5.60
CA ARG A 47 11.05 20.68 5.24
C ARG A 47 10.95 20.98 3.74
N PRO A 48 10.04 20.35 3.00
CA PRO A 48 9.33 21.00 1.90
C PRO A 48 7.84 21.11 2.27
N GLY A 49 7.12 22.17 1.97
CA GLY A 49 7.07 22.86 0.68
C GLY A 49 5.73 22.50 0.06
N ARG A 50 4.72 23.33 0.34
CA ARG A 50 3.33 23.23 -0.18
C ARG A 50 3.40 23.28 -1.71
N GLY A 51 3.07 22.19 -2.39
CA GLY A 51 3.14 22.08 -3.85
C GLY A 51 2.01 21.21 -4.39
N ASP A 52 1.12 21.89 -5.10
CA ASP A 52 0.29 21.48 -6.24
C ASP A 52 -0.73 20.33 -6.09
N GLY A 53 -1.94 20.63 -6.58
CA GLY A 53 -3.16 19.82 -6.45
C GLY A 53 -3.15 18.48 -7.20
N PRO A 54 -4.30 17.77 -7.17
CA PRO A 54 -4.34 16.32 -7.33
C PRO A 54 -3.87 15.89 -8.72
N ALA A 55 -2.96 14.92 -8.73
CA ALA A 55 -2.66 14.13 -9.91
C ALA A 55 -3.95 13.47 -10.40
N THR A 56 -4.31 13.69 -11.66
CA THR A 56 -5.33 12.92 -12.36
C THR A 56 -5.02 11.42 -12.20
N PRO A 57 -5.97 10.59 -11.73
CA PRO A 57 -5.72 9.17 -11.54
C PRO A 57 -5.31 8.53 -12.87
N GLY A 58 -4.11 7.96 -12.92
CA GLY A 58 -3.82 6.90 -13.87
C GLY A 58 -4.84 5.77 -13.65
N GLU A 59 -5.20 5.07 -14.72
CA GLU A 59 -6.11 3.93 -14.65
C GLU A 59 -5.48 2.87 -13.72
N SER A 60 -5.97 2.79 -12.47
CA SER A 60 -5.54 1.77 -11.51
C SER A 60 -5.98 0.42 -12.04
N THR A 61 -5.02 -0.45 -12.34
CA THR A 61 -5.32 -1.80 -12.80
C THR A 61 -4.63 -2.82 -11.91
N ILE A 62 -5.27 -3.98 -11.78
CA ILE A 62 -4.64 -5.20 -11.23
C ILE A 62 -3.91 -5.94 -12.38
N THR A 63 -4.05 -5.46 -13.61
CA THR A 63 -3.56 -6.10 -14.82
C THR A 63 -2.22 -5.50 -15.21
N PRO A 64 -1.18 -6.32 -15.41
CA PRO A 64 0.09 -5.84 -15.95
C PRO A 64 -0.06 -5.26 -17.35
N SER A 65 0.93 -4.47 -17.74
CA SER A 65 1.05 -3.87 -19.07
C SER A 65 1.13 -4.96 -20.16
N PRO A 66 0.63 -4.71 -21.38
CA PRO A 66 0.63 -5.71 -22.45
C PRO A 66 2.03 -6.28 -22.74
N GLY A 67 2.18 -7.60 -22.73
CA GLY A 67 3.45 -8.29 -22.99
C GLY A 67 4.36 -8.45 -21.76
N MET A 68 3.91 -8.00 -20.59
CA MET A 68 4.59 -8.22 -19.32
C MET A 68 4.19 -9.55 -18.68
N PRO A 69 5.04 -10.12 -17.80
CA PRO A 69 4.62 -11.23 -16.96
C PRO A 69 3.37 -10.88 -16.14
N GLY A 70 2.57 -11.91 -15.82
CA GLY A 70 1.39 -11.74 -14.97
C GLY A 70 1.73 -11.20 -13.58
N TYR A 71 0.71 -10.68 -12.88
CA TYR A 71 0.81 -10.31 -11.48
C TYR A 71 1.40 -11.48 -10.67
N PRO A 72 2.50 -11.30 -9.91
CA PRO A 72 3.13 -12.39 -9.17
C PRO A 72 2.18 -13.00 -8.15
N THR A 73 2.28 -14.31 -7.90
CA THR A 73 1.51 -14.94 -6.81
C THR A 73 1.77 -14.19 -5.51
N PRO A 74 0.72 -13.68 -4.81
CA PRO A 74 0.90 -12.95 -3.56
C PRO A 74 1.69 -13.74 -2.51
N PRO A 75 2.36 -13.07 -1.56
CA PRO A 75 2.97 -13.71 -0.39
C PRO A 75 1.96 -14.62 0.33
N ALA A 76 2.40 -15.72 0.95
CA ALA A 76 1.51 -16.55 1.74
C ALA A 76 0.95 -15.80 2.96
N ALA A 77 -0.19 -16.25 3.49
CA ALA A 77 -0.71 -15.78 4.78
C ALA A 77 0.27 -16.19 5.91
N PRO A 78 0.46 -15.35 6.96
CA PRO A 78 1.23 -15.75 8.12
C PRO A 78 0.67 -17.02 8.77
N SER A 79 1.56 -17.88 9.28
CA SER A 79 1.15 -19.15 9.90
C SER A 79 0.42 -18.97 11.23
N ALA A 80 0.58 -17.82 11.88
CA ALA A 80 -0.08 -17.48 13.14
C ALA A 80 -1.57 -17.09 12.96
N GLY A 81 -2.05 -16.97 11.73
CA GLY A 81 -3.33 -16.35 11.40
C GLY A 81 -3.13 -15.05 10.64
N ASP A 82 -4.18 -14.63 9.96
CA ASP A 82 -4.21 -13.44 9.11
C ASP A 82 -5.58 -12.79 9.32
N GLY A 83 -5.60 -11.60 9.90
CA GLY A 83 -6.80 -10.83 10.19
C GLY A 83 -7.51 -11.17 11.50
N SER A 84 -8.65 -10.51 11.67
CA SER A 84 -9.51 -10.60 12.86
C SER A 84 -10.29 -11.92 12.98
N GLY A 85 -10.24 -12.80 11.99
CA GLY A 85 -10.95 -14.09 12.02
C GLY A 85 -11.96 -14.22 10.87
N ALA A 86 -12.97 -15.07 11.05
CA ALA A 86 -13.95 -15.30 10.00
C ALA A 86 -14.98 -14.16 9.92
N HIS A 87 -15.21 -13.65 8.71
CA HIS A 87 -16.24 -12.66 8.42
C HIS A 87 -17.63 -13.16 8.82
N ALA A 88 -18.43 -12.27 9.43
CA ALA A 88 -19.80 -12.57 9.86
C ALA A 88 -19.93 -13.83 10.75
N SER A 89 -18.89 -14.16 11.51
CA SER A 89 -18.89 -15.26 12.46
C SER A 89 -19.63 -14.94 13.76
N GLU A 90 -19.85 -13.65 14.04
CA GLU A 90 -20.60 -13.13 15.17
C GLU A 90 -21.84 -12.36 14.69
N GLY A 91 -22.81 -12.18 15.59
CA GLY A 91 -24.01 -11.39 15.30
C GLY A 91 -23.81 -9.92 15.64
N ALA A 92 -24.10 -9.03 14.69
CA ALA A 92 -24.02 -7.59 14.90
C ALA A 92 -24.93 -7.09 16.05
N SER A 93 -24.34 -6.33 16.97
CA SER A 93 -25.03 -5.61 18.02
C SER A 93 -25.39 -4.18 17.59
N ILE A 94 -26.24 -3.51 18.37
CA ILE A 94 -26.55 -2.09 18.16
C ILE A 94 -25.28 -1.23 18.32
N ALA A 95 -24.36 -1.64 19.21
CA ALA A 95 -23.11 -0.91 19.41
C ALA A 95 -22.23 -0.99 18.16
N ASP A 96 -22.22 -2.13 17.46
CA ASP A 96 -21.43 -2.32 16.25
C ASP A 96 -21.92 -1.43 15.11
N HIS A 97 -23.23 -1.30 14.93
CA HIS A 97 -23.80 -0.35 13.96
C HIS A 97 -23.50 1.12 14.30
N ILE A 98 -23.44 1.47 15.59
CA ILE A 98 -23.03 2.82 16.01
C ILE A 98 -21.55 3.05 15.69
N ASN A 99 -20.70 2.05 15.92
CA ASN A 99 -19.28 2.10 15.61
C ASN A 99 -19.05 2.21 14.10
N GLU A 100 -19.72 1.38 13.29
CA GLU A 100 -19.70 1.44 11.83
C GLU A 100 -20.03 2.85 11.32
N ALA A 101 -21.13 3.43 11.80
CA ALA A 101 -21.54 4.79 11.45
C ALA A 101 -20.51 5.84 11.89
N ALA A 102 -19.83 5.65 13.03
CA ALA A 102 -18.76 6.52 13.48
C ALA A 102 -17.52 6.43 12.56
N PHE A 103 -17.14 5.24 12.10
CA PHE A 103 -16.01 5.07 11.18
C PHE A 103 -16.28 5.65 9.78
N TYR A 104 -17.53 5.62 9.29
CA TYR A 104 -17.89 6.39 8.10
C TYR A 104 -17.64 7.90 8.28
N ARG A 105 -17.89 8.46 9.47
CA ARG A 105 -17.56 9.86 9.78
C ARG A 105 -16.06 10.11 9.88
N VAL A 106 -15.29 9.15 10.38
CA VAL A 106 -13.82 9.21 10.37
C VAL A 106 -13.32 9.28 8.93
N ALA A 107 -13.87 8.46 8.03
CA ALA A 107 -13.51 8.51 6.62
C ALA A 107 -13.89 9.85 5.96
N ASP A 108 -15.09 10.39 6.25
CA ASP A 108 -15.49 11.73 5.79
C ASP A 108 -14.54 12.83 6.26
N ALA A 109 -14.05 12.74 7.49
CA ALA A 109 -13.10 13.71 8.03
C ALA A 109 -11.70 13.57 7.40
N ALA A 110 -11.23 12.34 7.19
CA ALA A 110 -9.96 12.07 6.51
C ALA A 110 -9.96 12.67 5.09
N ASP A 111 -11.04 12.43 4.34
CA ASP A 111 -11.28 13.00 3.00
C ASP A 111 -11.26 14.54 3.02
N ALA A 112 -11.96 15.16 3.98
CA ALA A 112 -11.95 16.61 4.15
C ALA A 112 -10.57 17.20 4.50
N MET A 113 -9.64 16.37 4.95
CA MET A 113 -8.25 16.73 5.28
C MET A 113 -7.25 16.40 4.18
N GLY A 114 -7.72 15.87 3.04
CA GLY A 114 -6.88 15.47 1.91
C GLY A 114 -6.18 14.12 2.13
N LEU A 115 -6.70 13.28 3.02
CA LEU A 115 -6.25 11.90 3.23
C LEU A 115 -7.14 10.96 2.40
N ASP A 116 -7.13 11.18 1.10
CA ASP A 116 -8.09 10.62 0.15
C ASP A 116 -7.94 9.09 0.06
N ASN A 117 -6.71 8.57 0.08
CA ASN A 117 -6.46 7.13 0.04
C ASN A 117 -6.90 6.46 1.34
N ALA A 118 -6.62 7.07 2.50
CA ALA A 118 -7.06 6.56 3.80
C ALA A 118 -8.59 6.49 3.88
N ALA A 119 -9.28 7.57 3.49
CA ALA A 119 -10.74 7.62 3.45
C ALA A 119 -11.31 6.56 2.50
N ARG A 120 -10.71 6.38 1.33
CA ARG A 120 -11.12 5.36 0.34
C ARG A 120 -10.98 3.93 0.89
N HIS A 121 -9.85 3.59 1.52
CA HIS A 121 -9.64 2.26 2.09
C HIS A 121 -10.62 1.98 3.24
N MET A 122 -10.82 2.95 4.13
CA MET A 122 -11.79 2.82 5.23
C MET A 122 -13.23 2.66 4.71
N ARG A 123 -13.65 3.45 3.70
CA ARG A 123 -14.98 3.29 3.11
C ARG A 123 -15.15 1.95 2.41
N HIS A 124 -14.11 1.45 1.75
CA HIS A 124 -14.14 0.13 1.11
C HIS A 124 -14.29 -0.99 2.16
N TYR A 125 -13.53 -0.91 3.25
CA TYR A 125 -13.65 -1.80 4.40
C TYR A 125 -15.08 -1.85 4.95
N LEU A 126 -15.63 -0.68 5.29
CA LEU A 126 -16.98 -0.52 5.83
C LEU A 126 -18.08 -0.84 4.80
N GLY A 127 -17.74 -0.84 3.51
CA GLY A 127 -18.62 -1.26 2.43
C GLY A 127 -18.88 -2.77 2.44
N ASN A 128 -18.11 -3.53 3.21
CA ASN A 128 -18.39 -4.92 3.56
C ASN A 128 -18.48 -5.89 2.37
N SER A 129 -17.76 -5.61 1.28
CA SER A 129 -17.76 -6.48 0.10
C SER A 129 -16.65 -7.54 0.13
N GLY A 130 -15.52 -7.22 0.80
CA GLY A 130 -14.30 -8.01 0.77
C GLY A 130 -13.63 -8.07 -0.61
N GLU A 131 -14.13 -7.30 -1.59
CA GLU A 131 -13.57 -7.26 -2.93
C GLU A 131 -12.16 -6.67 -2.90
N THR A 132 -11.28 -7.12 -3.80
CA THR A 132 -9.94 -6.54 -3.92
C THR A 132 -10.02 -5.05 -4.24
N LEU A 133 -9.33 -4.23 -3.46
CA LEU A 133 -9.18 -2.80 -3.74
C LEU A 133 -7.97 -2.57 -4.63
N SER A 134 -8.18 -1.98 -5.81
CA SER A 134 -7.09 -1.64 -6.71
C SER A 134 -6.45 -0.29 -6.36
N ILE A 135 -5.12 -0.21 -6.34
CA ILE A 135 -4.37 1.05 -6.19
C ILE A 135 -3.38 1.24 -7.35
N ASP A 136 -2.98 2.49 -7.61
CA ASP A 136 -1.93 2.81 -8.59
C ASP A 136 -0.56 2.89 -7.90
N PRO A 137 0.38 1.96 -8.17
CA PRO A 137 1.75 2.03 -7.65
C PRO A 137 2.47 3.35 -7.99
N LYS A 138 2.11 4.01 -9.10
CA LYS A 138 2.69 5.31 -9.47
C LYS A 138 2.31 6.41 -8.49
N ALA A 139 1.12 6.35 -7.88
CA ALA A 139 0.69 7.31 -6.87
C ALA A 139 1.56 7.21 -5.61
N ILE A 140 1.78 5.99 -5.09
CA ILE A 140 2.68 5.78 -3.93
C ILE A 140 4.08 6.33 -4.21
N ARG A 141 4.65 6.05 -5.40
CA ARG A 141 5.98 6.56 -5.78
C ARG A 141 6.03 8.07 -5.96
N ALA A 142 4.94 8.68 -6.42
CA ALA A 142 4.86 10.12 -6.56
C ALA A 142 4.79 10.80 -5.18
N ASP A 143 4.01 10.23 -4.27
CA ASP A 143 3.72 10.82 -2.96
C ASP A 143 4.81 10.54 -1.92
N ILE A 144 5.55 9.43 -2.05
CA ILE A 144 6.58 9.01 -1.10
C ILE A 144 7.95 8.85 -1.80
N PRO A 145 8.75 9.93 -1.90
CA PRO A 145 10.06 9.89 -2.55
C PRO A 145 11.02 8.84 -1.99
N ALA A 146 11.00 8.57 -0.69
CA ALA A 146 11.85 7.55 -0.06
C ALA A 146 11.54 6.14 -0.57
N ILE A 147 10.25 5.80 -0.72
CA ILE A 147 9.81 4.51 -1.28
C ILE A 147 10.12 4.45 -2.78
N ARG A 148 9.99 5.57 -3.52
CA ARG A 148 10.44 5.63 -4.91
C ARG A 148 11.93 5.30 -5.05
N GLU A 149 12.78 5.88 -4.20
CA GLU A 149 14.22 5.61 -4.20
C GLU A 149 14.54 4.15 -3.86
N GLU A 150 13.83 3.56 -2.89
CA GLU A 150 13.94 2.14 -2.54
C GLU A 150 13.57 1.24 -3.74
N ILE A 151 12.45 1.52 -4.41
CA ILE A 151 11.99 0.80 -5.58
C ILE A 151 12.98 0.93 -6.74
N ASP A 152 13.46 2.15 -7.01
CA ASP A 152 14.42 2.40 -8.09
C ASP A 152 15.76 1.69 -7.81
N ALA A 153 16.21 1.67 -6.55
CA ALA A 153 17.39 0.91 -6.14
C ALA A 153 17.20 -0.61 -6.32
N SER A 154 16.07 -1.15 -5.89
CA SER A 154 15.76 -2.58 -6.08
C SER A 154 15.65 -2.98 -7.55
N PHE A 155 15.16 -2.10 -8.42
CA PHE A 155 15.17 -2.35 -9.86
C PHE A 155 16.59 -2.49 -10.41
N GLU A 156 17.51 -1.61 -10.00
CA GLU A 156 18.91 -1.68 -10.45
C GLU A 156 19.60 -2.96 -9.96
N THR A 157 19.35 -3.38 -8.71
CA THR A 157 19.99 -4.58 -8.13
C THR A 157 19.36 -5.89 -8.56
N ASP A 158 18.04 -5.95 -8.64
CA ASP A 158 17.31 -7.22 -8.72
C ASP A 158 16.76 -7.50 -10.13
N VAL A 159 16.60 -6.46 -10.96
CA VAL A 159 16.17 -6.60 -12.35
C VAL A 159 17.34 -6.36 -13.29
N ARG A 160 17.93 -5.17 -13.25
CA ARG A 160 18.96 -4.78 -14.21
C ARG A 160 20.24 -5.62 -14.07
N ALA A 161 20.79 -5.74 -12.87
CA ALA A 161 22.03 -6.50 -12.67
C ALA A 161 21.85 -7.99 -13.01
N VAL A 162 20.69 -8.57 -12.70
CA VAL A 162 20.33 -9.95 -13.07
C VAL A 162 20.22 -10.10 -14.59
N ALA A 163 19.55 -9.17 -15.27
CA ALA A 163 19.46 -9.17 -16.72
C ALA A 163 20.84 -9.03 -17.37
N GLU A 164 21.67 -8.10 -16.90
CA GLU A 164 23.04 -7.92 -17.40
C GLU A 164 23.90 -9.18 -17.22
N ALA A 165 23.84 -9.80 -16.04
CA ALA A 165 24.56 -11.05 -15.76
C ALA A 165 24.07 -12.19 -16.67
N HIS A 166 22.76 -12.30 -16.89
CA HIS A 166 22.19 -13.28 -17.80
C HIS A 166 22.66 -13.08 -19.24
N VAL A 167 22.64 -11.83 -19.73
CA VAL A 167 23.11 -11.49 -21.09
C VAL A 167 24.59 -11.82 -21.24
N ARG A 168 25.44 -11.42 -20.28
CA ARG A 168 26.88 -11.72 -20.32
C ARG A 168 27.17 -13.22 -20.38
N ALA A 169 26.34 -14.04 -19.74
CA ALA A 169 26.54 -15.48 -19.69
C ALA A 169 25.99 -16.23 -20.92
N ASN A 170 24.95 -15.70 -21.57
CA ASN A 170 24.15 -16.46 -22.55
C ASN A 170 24.06 -15.84 -23.94
N TYR A 171 24.46 -14.59 -24.13
CA TYR A 171 24.35 -13.92 -25.42
C TYR A 171 25.39 -14.45 -26.42
N THR A 172 24.91 -14.92 -27.57
CA THR A 172 25.74 -15.55 -28.62
C THR A 172 25.78 -14.76 -29.93
N GLY A 173 25.30 -13.51 -29.93
CA GLY A 173 25.26 -12.65 -31.12
C GLY A 173 23.91 -12.63 -31.85
N GLU A 174 22.93 -13.42 -31.41
CA GLU A 174 21.57 -13.46 -31.95
C GLU A 174 20.57 -12.78 -31.01
N PRO A 175 19.46 -12.17 -31.50
CA PRO A 175 18.44 -11.60 -30.65
C PRO A 175 17.90 -12.61 -29.62
N MET A 176 17.68 -12.15 -28.39
CA MET A 176 17.06 -12.96 -27.34
C MET A 176 16.09 -12.15 -26.50
N THR A 177 15.06 -12.81 -26.00
CA THR A 177 14.08 -12.23 -25.07
C THR A 177 13.87 -13.17 -23.90
N PHE A 178 13.82 -12.63 -22.70
CA PHE A 178 13.54 -13.39 -21.48
C PHE A 178 12.81 -12.50 -20.47
N GLN A 179 12.26 -13.12 -19.44
CA GLN A 179 11.51 -12.44 -18.39
C GLN A 179 12.25 -12.52 -17.06
N VAL A 180 12.07 -11.49 -16.22
CA VAL A 180 12.54 -11.45 -14.84
C VAL A 180 11.33 -11.19 -13.95
N THR A 181 11.24 -11.90 -12.83
CA THR A 181 10.26 -11.65 -11.78
C THR A 181 11.00 -11.66 -10.45
N THR A 182 10.91 -10.57 -9.69
CA THR A 182 11.53 -10.51 -8.37
C THR A 182 10.62 -11.16 -7.33
N PRO A 183 11.18 -11.64 -6.20
CA PRO A 183 10.39 -11.89 -5.01
C PRO A 183 9.65 -10.62 -4.55
N TRP A 184 8.65 -10.81 -3.70
CA TRP A 184 8.02 -9.71 -2.97
C TRP A 184 8.96 -9.18 -1.89
N THR A 185 9.12 -7.86 -1.87
CA THR A 185 9.89 -7.11 -0.87
C THR A 185 8.92 -6.28 -0.05
N SER A 186 9.01 -6.35 1.27
CA SER A 186 8.18 -5.54 2.17
C SER A 186 8.78 -4.16 2.37
N THR A 187 7.93 -3.15 2.39
CA THR A 187 8.26 -1.75 2.71
C THR A 187 7.18 -1.15 3.61
N TYR A 188 7.39 0.09 4.06
CA TYR A 188 6.50 0.76 5.00
C TYR A 188 6.33 2.24 4.68
N ALA A 189 5.10 2.65 4.36
CA ALA A 189 4.70 4.04 4.27
C ALA A 189 4.56 4.62 5.69
N GLY A 190 5.69 5.05 6.28
CA GLY A 190 5.72 5.70 7.59
C GLY A 190 4.85 6.96 7.64
N LYS A 191 4.24 7.25 8.80
CA LYS A 191 3.34 8.40 9.00
C LYS A 191 4.04 9.73 8.71
N GLU A 192 5.34 9.79 9.00
CA GLU A 192 6.24 10.90 8.71
C GLU A 192 6.54 11.09 7.22
N LEU A 193 6.38 10.03 6.41
CA LEU A 193 6.57 10.05 4.97
C LEU A 193 5.28 10.42 4.25
N SER A 194 4.16 9.82 4.65
CA SER A 194 2.82 10.19 4.20
C SER A 194 1.77 9.69 5.18
N GLN A 195 1.01 10.62 5.78
CA GLN A 195 -0.11 10.24 6.64
C GLN A 195 -1.19 9.49 5.87
N ASP A 196 -1.46 9.92 4.63
CA ASP A 196 -2.51 9.33 3.80
C ASP A 196 -2.21 7.85 3.52
N TRP A 197 -1.05 7.55 2.95
CA TRP A 197 -0.64 6.17 2.67
C TRP A 197 -0.37 5.35 3.94
N PHE A 198 0.06 5.98 5.04
CA PHE A 198 0.20 5.31 6.33
C PHE A 198 -1.14 4.76 6.84
N PHE A 199 -2.22 5.53 6.77
CA PHE A 199 -3.55 5.09 7.19
C PHE A 199 -4.26 4.24 6.11
N ALA A 200 -3.87 4.36 4.85
CA ALA A 200 -4.43 3.59 3.73
C ALA A 200 -3.89 2.15 3.67
N VAL A 201 -2.58 1.97 3.80
CA VAL A 201 -1.93 0.66 3.68
C VAL A 201 -0.85 0.46 4.75
N GLY A 202 -0.11 1.51 5.13
CA GLY A 202 0.99 1.40 6.08
C GLY A 202 2.09 0.49 5.54
N GLY A 203 2.12 -0.77 5.99
CA GLY A 203 3.04 -1.78 5.46
C GLY A 203 2.47 -2.45 4.23
N PHE A 204 3.28 -2.63 3.20
CA PHE A 204 2.86 -3.35 1.99
C PHE A 204 4.07 -4.03 1.34
N SER A 205 3.82 -4.94 0.41
CA SER A 205 4.87 -5.56 -0.39
C SER A 205 4.85 -5.05 -1.82
N TYR A 206 6.02 -4.99 -2.45
CA TYR A 206 6.15 -4.71 -3.87
C TYR A 206 7.01 -5.76 -4.59
N ALA A 207 6.83 -5.91 -5.89
CA ALA A 207 7.63 -6.78 -6.75
C ALA A 207 7.74 -6.21 -8.16
N HIS A 208 8.81 -6.53 -8.87
CA HIS A 208 8.99 -6.19 -10.28
C HIS A 208 8.74 -7.40 -11.16
N THR A 209 8.06 -7.19 -12.27
CA THR A 209 8.15 -8.08 -13.42
C THR A 209 8.77 -7.31 -14.57
N ALA A 210 9.60 -7.97 -15.39
CA ALA A 210 10.27 -7.32 -16.51
C ALA A 210 10.36 -8.23 -17.71
N THR A 211 10.22 -7.64 -18.90
CA THR A 211 10.59 -8.27 -20.17
C THR A 211 11.89 -7.65 -20.65
N VAL A 212 12.90 -8.49 -20.83
CA VAL A 212 14.23 -8.11 -21.32
C VAL A 212 14.33 -8.51 -22.78
N THR A 213 14.57 -7.54 -23.66
CA THR A 213 14.83 -7.73 -25.08
C THR A 213 16.28 -7.37 -25.39
N VAL A 214 16.97 -8.25 -26.09
CA VAL A 214 18.38 -8.09 -26.47
C VAL A 214 18.48 -8.17 -27.98
N THR A 215 19.15 -7.19 -28.59
CA THR A 215 19.40 -7.16 -30.04
C THR A 215 20.89 -6.99 -30.33
N PRO A 216 21.39 -7.47 -31.49
CA PRO A 216 22.77 -7.24 -31.89
C PRO A 216 23.13 -5.77 -32.03
N GLY A 217 24.21 -5.38 -31.35
CA GLY A 217 24.87 -4.10 -31.46
C GLY A 217 26.14 -4.17 -32.32
N ALA A 218 26.80 -3.02 -32.46
CA ALA A 218 28.07 -2.95 -33.18
C ALA A 218 29.14 -3.80 -32.48
N ASN A 219 30.07 -4.35 -33.28
CA ASN A 219 31.23 -5.12 -32.81
C ASN A 219 30.89 -6.31 -31.90
N GLY A 220 29.71 -6.91 -32.09
CA GLY A 220 29.27 -8.08 -31.30
C GLY A 220 28.72 -7.74 -29.92
N ALA A 221 28.60 -6.45 -29.55
CA ALA A 221 27.98 -6.05 -28.29
C ALA A 221 26.47 -6.36 -28.29
N ALA A 222 25.90 -6.57 -27.10
CA ALA A 222 24.47 -6.77 -26.91
C ALA A 222 23.78 -5.45 -26.53
N GLN A 223 22.77 -5.03 -27.29
CA GLN A 223 21.91 -3.90 -26.92
C GLN A 223 20.74 -4.43 -26.10
N VAL A 224 20.67 -4.06 -24.82
CA VAL A 224 19.69 -4.56 -23.86
C VAL A 224 18.62 -3.52 -23.60
N SER A 225 17.38 -3.99 -23.56
CA SER A 225 16.17 -3.21 -23.35
C SER A 225 15.31 -3.89 -22.29
N ILE A 226 15.09 -3.21 -21.16
CA ILE A 226 14.27 -3.69 -20.05
C ILE A 226 13.04 -2.79 -19.94
N ASP A 227 11.87 -3.38 -20.07
CA ASP A 227 10.58 -2.78 -19.70
C ASP A 227 10.07 -3.53 -18.47
N SER A 228 9.67 -2.81 -17.42
CA SER A 228 9.20 -3.40 -16.16
C SER A 228 7.81 -2.91 -15.77
N ASP A 229 7.08 -3.75 -15.05
CA ASP A 229 5.93 -3.37 -14.23
C ASP A 229 6.29 -3.48 -12.76
N LEU A 230 5.77 -2.55 -11.97
CA LEU A 230 5.77 -2.59 -10.52
C LEU A 230 4.41 -3.10 -10.04
N HIS A 231 4.45 -4.09 -9.16
CA HIS A 231 3.27 -4.64 -8.49
C HIS A 231 3.31 -4.29 -7.01
N VAL A 232 2.15 -4.04 -6.42
CA VAL A 232 1.98 -3.83 -4.98
C VAL A 232 0.89 -4.75 -4.44
N PHE A 233 1.13 -5.30 -3.26
CA PHE A 233 0.22 -6.20 -2.55
C PHE A 233 0.15 -5.82 -1.08
N ASP A 234 -1.05 -5.82 -0.52
CA ASP A 234 -1.25 -5.83 0.91
C ASP A 234 -2.52 -6.62 1.28
N ARG A 235 -2.61 -7.06 2.53
CA ARG A 235 -3.85 -7.54 3.14
C ARG A 235 -4.31 -6.50 4.14
N TYR A 236 -5.40 -5.82 3.79
CA TYR A 236 -6.02 -4.85 4.67
C TYR A 236 -6.79 -5.57 5.77
N ASN A 237 -6.06 -5.93 6.83
CA ASN A 237 -6.51 -6.77 7.93
C ASN A 237 -6.39 -6.03 9.28
N TRP A 238 -7.16 -6.46 10.28
CA TRP A 238 -7.17 -5.85 11.61
C TRP A 238 -6.97 -6.92 12.69
N ASP A 239 -5.71 -7.34 12.90
CA ASP A 239 -5.36 -8.33 13.93
C ASP A 239 -5.53 -7.80 15.37
N GLU A 240 -5.88 -8.69 16.30
CA GLU A 240 -5.95 -8.40 17.74
C GLU A 240 -4.57 -7.93 18.27
N GLY A 241 -4.52 -6.77 18.93
CA GLY A 241 -3.30 -6.17 19.47
C GLY A 241 -2.56 -5.20 18.54
N LYS A 242 -2.98 -5.06 17.28
CA LYS A 242 -2.62 -3.90 16.47
C LYS A 242 -3.48 -2.70 16.91
N GLY A 243 -3.10 -1.47 16.55
CA GLY A 243 -3.88 -0.28 16.86
C GLY A 243 -3.35 0.96 16.16
N VAL A 244 -4.21 1.97 15.97
CA VAL A 244 -3.74 3.29 15.56
C VAL A 244 -4.27 4.34 16.52
N ASP A 245 -3.33 5.07 17.10
CA ASP A 245 -3.66 6.30 17.78
C ASP A 245 -3.81 7.38 16.72
N ILE A 246 -5.05 7.82 16.57
CA ILE A 246 -5.34 9.02 15.80
C ILE A 246 -5.65 10.08 16.86
N GLY A 247 -4.59 10.76 17.27
CA GLY A 247 -4.60 11.81 18.28
C GLY A 247 -5.02 11.33 19.67
N PRO A 248 -5.99 11.95 20.36
CA PRO A 248 -6.45 11.48 21.66
C PRO A 248 -7.39 10.26 21.56
N LEU A 249 -7.78 9.85 20.34
CA LEU A 249 -8.50 8.60 20.16
C LEU A 249 -7.53 7.48 19.86
N ARG A 250 -7.60 6.44 20.68
CA ARG A 250 -7.17 5.13 20.23
C ARG A 250 -8.32 4.52 19.42
N ILE A 251 -8.10 4.34 18.13
CA ILE A 251 -8.90 3.40 17.35
C ILE A 251 -8.28 2.04 17.67
N GLY A 252 -8.96 1.27 18.51
CA GLY A 252 -8.55 -0.09 18.83
C GLY A 252 -8.86 -0.99 17.64
N ASP A 253 -7.90 -1.82 17.24
CA ASP A 253 -8.10 -2.76 16.13
C ASP A 253 -9.14 -3.82 16.51
N GLU A 254 -9.43 -3.99 17.81
CA GLU A 254 -10.56 -4.77 18.28
C GLU A 254 -11.89 -4.23 17.76
N GLN A 255 -12.05 -2.91 17.60
CA GLN A 255 -13.32 -2.32 17.14
C GLN A 255 -13.54 -2.56 15.65
N LEU A 256 -12.50 -2.46 14.82
CA LEU A 256 -12.61 -2.73 13.40
C LEU A 256 -12.71 -4.25 13.16
N GLY A 257 -11.86 -5.05 13.81
CA GLY A 257 -11.98 -6.51 13.79
C GLY A 257 -13.36 -7.01 14.24
N GLN A 258 -13.99 -6.37 15.25
CA GLN A 258 -15.38 -6.67 15.63
C GLN A 258 -16.37 -6.36 14.52
N LEU A 259 -16.21 -5.26 13.75
CA LEU A 259 -17.07 -5.01 12.58
C LEU A 259 -16.92 -6.11 11.53
N HIS A 260 -15.70 -6.65 11.35
CA HIS A 260 -15.47 -7.79 10.47
C HIS A 260 -16.18 -9.06 10.92
N GLN A 261 -15.97 -9.43 12.19
CA GLN A 261 -16.59 -10.60 12.78
C GLN A 261 -18.12 -10.47 12.83
N ALA A 262 -18.65 -9.27 13.06
CA ALA A 262 -20.09 -8.96 13.07
C ALA A 262 -20.72 -8.90 11.67
N GLY A 263 -19.91 -8.94 10.61
CA GLY A 263 -20.39 -8.85 9.23
C GLY A 263 -20.85 -7.47 8.81
N LEU A 264 -20.33 -6.41 9.43
CA LEU A 264 -20.61 -5.00 9.11
C LEU A 264 -19.48 -4.33 8.31
N ALA A 265 -18.29 -4.92 8.31
CA ALA A 265 -17.17 -4.53 7.48
C ALA A 265 -16.43 -5.78 7.02
N GLN A 266 -15.59 -5.70 6.00
CA GLN A 266 -14.88 -6.88 5.51
C GLN A 266 -13.44 -6.56 5.16
N GLU A 267 -12.50 -7.32 5.72
CA GLU A 267 -11.09 -7.30 5.36
C GLU A 267 -10.94 -7.71 3.88
N PHE A 268 -9.93 -7.17 3.21
CA PHE A 268 -9.76 -7.34 1.78
C PHE A 268 -8.29 -7.29 1.37
N GLU A 269 -8.01 -7.69 0.15
CA GLU A 269 -6.68 -7.52 -0.45
C GLU A 269 -6.57 -6.18 -1.17
N VAL A 270 -5.41 -5.54 -1.04
CA VAL A 270 -5.01 -4.41 -1.86
C VAL A 270 -4.08 -4.92 -2.95
N ARG A 271 -4.34 -4.56 -4.21
CA ARG A 271 -3.49 -4.93 -5.34
C ARG A 271 -3.29 -3.76 -6.29
N GLY A 272 -2.10 -3.64 -6.87
CA GLY A 272 -1.85 -2.64 -7.92
C GLY A 272 -0.80 -3.11 -8.91
N SER A 273 -0.91 -2.65 -10.14
CA SER A 273 0.08 -2.85 -11.21
C SER A 273 0.15 -1.61 -12.07
N ALA A 274 1.36 -1.18 -12.39
CA ALA A 274 1.61 -0.08 -13.32
C ALA A 274 3.03 -0.18 -13.87
N ASP A 275 3.31 0.52 -14.99
CA ASP A 275 4.67 0.60 -15.51
C ASP A 275 5.66 1.03 -14.43
N GLY A 276 6.75 0.27 -14.31
CA GLY A 276 7.85 0.49 -13.38
C GLY A 276 9.03 1.23 -14.04
N PRO A 277 10.19 1.26 -13.36
CA PRO A 277 11.43 1.73 -13.95
C PRO A 277 11.81 0.94 -15.22
N SER A 278 12.48 1.58 -16.18
CA SER A 278 12.94 0.91 -17.40
C SER A 278 14.39 1.27 -17.67
N ALA A 279 15.08 0.41 -18.41
CA ALA A 279 16.49 0.60 -18.72
C ALA A 279 16.82 0.25 -20.16
N ARG A 280 17.82 0.94 -20.70
CA ARG A 280 18.48 0.65 -21.97
C ARG A 280 19.99 0.73 -21.76
N PHE A 281 20.74 -0.31 -22.11
CA PHE A 281 22.20 -0.34 -21.94
C PHE A 281 22.87 -1.30 -22.93
N THR A 282 24.20 -1.26 -22.98
CA THR A 282 25.02 -2.14 -23.82
C THR A 282 25.86 -3.07 -22.95
N VAL A 283 25.90 -4.34 -23.31
CA VAL A 283 26.82 -5.33 -22.72
C VAL A 283 27.91 -5.63 -23.74
N ALA A 284 29.17 -5.38 -23.38
CA ALA A 284 30.30 -5.74 -24.21
C ALA A 284 30.43 -7.28 -24.32
N PRO A 285 30.97 -7.78 -25.45
CA PRO A 285 31.20 -9.22 -25.63
C PRO A 285 32.18 -9.81 -24.62
#